data_AF-A0A4R1RA33-F1
#
_entry.id   AF-A0A4R1RA33-F1
#
_cell.length_a   1.000
_cell.length_b   1.000
_cell.length_c   1.000
_cell.angle_alpha   90.00
_cell.angle_beta   90.00
_cell.angle_gamma   90.00
#
_symmetry.space_group_name_H-M   'P 1'
#
loop_
_entity.id
_entity.type
_entity.pdbx_description
1 polymer ?
#
loop_
_entity_poly.entity_id
_entity_poly.type
_entity_poly.pdbx_seq_one_letter_code
_entity_poly.pdbx_strand_id
1 'polypeptide(L)'
;YPVLKDDKLTISTIWKGHIISNQSFEFYQAARIGGKNGLRGFRNERFSGQTSYYQNTDLRWNITRFNAGILPAKLGAFTGFDYGRVWLKNDNSNKWHTAYGGGLYVNTAGLFTFQTSYFSSDDGGRFMFGLGFGF
;
A
#
# COMPACT_ATOMS: atom_id res chain seq x y z
N TYR A 1 13.10 -6.04 3.05
CA TYR A 1 14.11 -7.10 3.15
C TYR A 1 14.75 -7.31 1.78
N PRO A 2 16.08 -7.17 1.65
CA PRO A 2 16.77 -7.45 0.38
C PRO A 2 16.76 -8.95 0.08
N VAL A 3 16.37 -9.30 -1.14
CA VAL A 3 16.39 -10.68 -1.64
C VAL A 3 17.69 -10.96 -2.41
N LEU A 4 18.22 -9.94 -3.09
CA LEU A 4 19.50 -9.98 -3.79
C LEU A 4 20.48 -8.99 -3.16
N LYS A 5 21.79 -9.23 -3.36
CA LYS A 5 22.85 -8.29 -2.98
C LYS A 5 22.61 -6.91 -3.62
N ASP A 6 23.10 -5.86 -2.95
CA ASP A 6 23.03 -4.44 -3.36
C ASP A 6 21.64 -3.80 -3.42
N ASP A 7 20.66 -4.37 -2.70
CA ASP A 7 19.25 -3.96 -2.70
C ASP A 7 18.63 -3.93 -4.11
N LYS A 8 19.18 -4.70 -5.07
CA LYS A 8 18.66 -4.72 -6.43
C LYS A 8 17.22 -5.22 -6.45
N LEU A 9 16.93 -6.25 -5.67
CA LEU A 9 15.59 -6.81 -5.49
C LEU A 9 15.26 -6.85 -4.01
N THR A 10 14.12 -6.29 -3.63
CA THR A 10 13.68 -6.23 -2.24
C THR A 10 12.22 -6.64 -2.12
N ILE A 11 11.88 -7.29 -1.01
CA ILE A 11 10.49 -7.53 -0.61
C ILE A 11 10.16 -6.53 0.50
N SER A 12 9.06 -5.81 0.34
CA SER A 12 8.48 -4.96 1.38
C SER A 12 7.14 -5.53 1.79
N THR A 13 6.94 -5.76 3.09
CA THR A 13 5.66 -6.20 3.62
C THR A 13 5.21 -5.24 4.72
N ILE A 14 3.95 -4.84 4.67
CA ILE A 14 3.32 -4.01 5.69
C ILE A 14 2.08 -4.75 6.16
N TRP A 15 1.90 -4.79 7.48
CA TRP A 15 0.72 -5.35 8.12
C TRP A 15 0.17 -4.27 9.04
N LYS A 16 -1.14 -4.04 9.01
CA LYS A 16 -1.78 -3.07 9.91
C LYS A 16 -3.09 -3.64 10.43
N GLY A 17 -3.28 -3.53 11.73
CA GLY A 17 -4.54 -3.79 12.42
C GLY A 17 -5.08 -2.50 13.03
N HIS A 18 -6.40 -2.38 13.10
CA HIS A 18 -7.09 -1.34 13.85
C HIS A 18 -8.28 -1.99 14.55
N ILE A 19 -8.33 -1.92 15.87
CA ILE A 19 -9.36 -2.53 16.72
C ILE A 19 -10.00 -1.43 17.56
N ILE A 20 -11.32 -1.34 17.52
CA ILE A 20 -12.11 -0.47 18.40
C ILE A 20 -12.79 -1.36 19.45
N SER A 21 -12.46 -1.18 20.72
CA SER A 21 -13.02 -1.97 21.83
C SER A 21 -14.46 -1.59 22.16
N ASN A 22 -14.84 -0.33 21.94
CA ASN A 22 -16.20 0.17 22.14
C ASN A 22 -17.14 -0.38 21.06
N GLN A 23 -18.35 -0.79 21.46
CA GLN A 23 -19.40 -1.25 20.55
C GLN A 23 -20.21 -0.08 19.97
N SER A 24 -20.23 1.07 20.64
CA SER A 24 -20.91 2.30 20.22
C SER A 24 -19.89 3.30 19.68
N PHE A 25 -19.22 2.96 18.58
CA PHE A 25 -18.30 3.87 17.89
C PHE A 25 -19.04 4.64 16.80
N GLU A 26 -18.64 5.88 16.61
CA GLU A 26 -19.23 6.70 15.55
C GLU A 26 -18.59 6.39 14.20
N PHE A 27 -19.32 6.64 13.10
CA PHE A 27 -18.84 6.32 11.76
C PHE A 27 -17.48 6.98 11.43
N TYR A 28 -17.16 8.14 12.02
CA TYR A 28 -15.87 8.83 11.87
C TYR A 28 -14.72 8.19 12.65
N GLN A 29 -15.02 7.37 13.65
CA GLN A 29 -14.03 6.60 14.42
C GLN A 29 -13.78 5.21 13.81
N ALA A 30 -14.63 4.77 12.88
CA ALA A 30 -14.60 3.44 12.30
C ALA A 30 -13.20 3.03 11.79
N ALA A 31 -12.86 1.76 11.96
CA ALA A 31 -11.69 1.17 11.35
C ALA A 31 -11.93 1.07 9.84
N ARG A 32 -11.12 1.79 9.05
CA ARG A 32 -11.28 1.94 7.60
C ARG A 32 -10.14 1.28 6.84
N ILE A 33 -10.39 0.66 5.70
CA ILE A 33 -9.34 0.23 4.76
C ILE A 33 -9.72 0.62 3.32
N GLY A 34 -8.71 0.75 2.47
CA GLY A 34 -8.87 1.14 1.06
C GLY A 34 -7.99 2.31 0.64
N GLY A 35 -7.53 2.27 -0.62
CA GLY A 35 -6.68 3.29 -1.20
C GLY A 35 -5.36 3.45 -0.45
N LYS A 36 -5.10 4.62 0.11
CA LYS A 36 -3.86 4.90 0.88
C LYS A 36 -3.74 4.09 2.17
N ASN A 37 -4.82 3.52 2.69
CA ASN A 37 -4.80 2.70 3.91
C ASN A 37 -4.90 1.20 3.56
N GLY A 38 -3.90 0.70 2.82
CA GLY A 38 -3.77 -0.71 2.48
C GLY A 38 -4.19 -1.03 1.05
N LEU A 39 -5.46 -1.41 0.85
CA LEU A 39 -5.94 -1.97 -0.41
C LEU A 39 -5.93 -0.97 -1.58
N ARG A 40 -4.81 -0.88 -2.31
CA ARG A 40 -4.52 0.20 -3.28
C ARG A 40 -5.45 0.23 -4.49
N GLY A 41 -6.03 -0.92 -4.85
CA GLY A 41 -7.01 -1.01 -5.95
C GLY A 41 -8.37 -0.38 -5.63
N PHE A 42 -8.67 -0.13 -4.36
CA PHE A 42 -9.97 0.41 -3.94
C PHE A 42 -9.92 1.91 -3.70
N ARG A 43 -11.12 2.53 -3.64
CA ARG A 43 -11.26 3.91 -3.18
C ARG A 43 -10.73 4.09 -1.75
N ASN A 44 -10.30 5.32 -1.43
CA ASN A 44 -9.88 5.64 -0.07
C ASN A 44 -11.02 5.32 0.89
N GLU A 45 -10.71 4.62 1.97
CA GLU A 45 -11.66 4.33 3.05
C GLU A 45 -12.93 3.61 2.55
N ARG A 46 -12.78 2.78 1.51
CA ARG A 46 -13.87 2.07 0.84
C ARG A 46 -14.64 1.11 1.75
N PHE A 47 -13.97 0.58 2.78
CA PHE A 47 -14.55 -0.37 3.71
C PHE A 47 -14.35 0.13 5.14
N SER A 48 -15.40 0.02 5.96
CA SER A 48 -15.44 0.50 7.33
C SER A 48 -16.01 -0.58 8.26
N GLY A 49 -15.48 -0.69 9.47
CA GLY A 49 -15.96 -1.62 10.49
C GLY A 49 -15.47 -1.23 11.88
N GLN A 50 -15.67 -2.14 12.84
CA GLN A 50 -15.16 -1.99 14.19
C GLN A 50 -13.71 -2.45 14.29
N THR A 51 -13.39 -3.50 13.55
CA THR A 51 -12.04 -4.03 13.40
C THR A 51 -11.65 -4.07 11.94
N SER A 52 -10.40 -3.78 11.66
CA SER A 52 -9.82 -3.94 10.33
C SER A 52 -8.43 -4.52 10.38
N TYR A 53 -8.08 -5.23 9.33
CA TYR A 53 -6.74 -5.74 9.10
C TYR A 53 -6.42 -5.69 7.61
N TYR A 54 -5.17 -5.39 7.27
CA TYR A 54 -4.66 -5.60 5.92
C TYR A 54 -3.17 -5.97 5.94
N GLN A 55 -2.76 -6.62 4.84
CA GLN A 55 -1.38 -6.78 4.44
C GLN A 55 -1.17 -6.19 3.04
N ASN A 56 -0.06 -5.48 2.86
CA ASN A 56 0.52 -5.18 1.56
C ASN A 56 1.84 -5.93 1.41
N THR A 57 2.04 -6.57 0.28
CA THR A 57 3.33 -7.16 -0.10
C THR A 57 3.77 -6.60 -1.43
N ASP A 58 4.96 -6.02 -1.49
CA ASP A 58 5.59 -5.52 -2.70
C ASP A 58 6.88 -6.29 -3.00
N LEU A 59 7.06 -6.68 -4.25
CA LEU A 59 8.35 -7.05 -4.81
C LEU A 59 8.88 -5.84 -5.61
N ARG A 60 10.03 -5.31 -5.20
CA ARG A 60 10.59 -4.06 -5.73
C ARG A 60 11.94 -4.30 -6.38
N TRP A 61 12.10 -3.80 -7.59
CA TRP A 61 13.32 -3.89 -8.38
C TRP A 61 13.92 -2.49 -8.62
N ASN A 62 15.13 -2.27 -8.10
CA ASN A 62 15.95 -1.12 -8.43
C ASN A 62 16.62 -1.35 -9.79
N ILE A 63 16.14 -0.65 -10.81
CA ILE A 63 16.53 -0.86 -12.20
C ILE A 63 17.87 -0.17 -12.49
N THR A 64 17.96 1.12 -12.17
CA THR A 64 19.15 1.93 -12.46
C THR A 64 19.36 3.06 -11.46
N ARG A 65 20.61 3.53 -11.39
CA ARG A 65 21.04 4.68 -10.59
C ARG A 65 21.53 5.75 -11.54
N PHE A 66 21.15 7.00 -11.30
CA PHE A 66 21.51 8.14 -12.13
C PHE A 66 21.64 9.40 -11.27
N ASN A 67 22.26 10.46 -11.80
CA ASN A 67 22.34 11.73 -11.11
C ASN A 67 21.24 12.67 -11.61
N ALA A 68 20.35 13.09 -10.70
CA ALA A 68 19.35 14.10 -10.96
C ALA A 68 19.94 15.46 -10.57
N GLY A 69 20.75 16.05 -11.46
CA GLY A 69 21.60 17.19 -11.12
C GLY A 69 22.74 16.77 -10.18
N ILE A 70 22.79 17.36 -8.98
CA ILE A 70 23.79 17.03 -7.96
C ILE A 70 23.35 15.90 -7.00
N LEU A 71 22.10 15.45 -7.09
CA LEU A 71 21.55 14.45 -6.18
C LEU A 71 21.57 13.04 -6.81
N PRO A 72 22.09 12.02 -6.11
CA PRO A 72 22.02 10.64 -6.59
C PRO A 72 20.56 10.15 -6.53
N ALA A 73 20.11 9.53 -7.61
CA ALA A 73 18.74 9.06 -7.78
C ALA A 73 18.69 7.58 -8.20
N LYS A 74 17.58 6.92 -7.86
CA LYS A 74 17.29 5.52 -8.22
C LYS A 74 15.95 5.48 -8.93
N LEU A 75 15.91 4.86 -10.11
CA LEU A 75 14.67 4.48 -10.79
C LEU A 75 14.41 2.99 -10.52
N GLY A 76 13.17 2.66 -10.18
CA GLY A 76 12.76 1.29 -9.96
C GLY A 76 11.31 1.03 -10.36
N ALA A 77 10.97 -0.25 -10.33
CA ALA A 77 9.63 -0.76 -10.55
C ALA A 77 9.22 -1.66 -9.39
N PHE A 78 7.93 -1.84 -9.20
CA PHE A 78 7.40 -2.81 -8.25
C PHE A 78 6.13 -3.46 -8.75
N THR A 79 5.89 -4.67 -8.25
CA THR A 79 4.58 -5.33 -8.28
C THR A 79 4.16 -5.60 -6.85
N GLY A 80 2.86 -5.62 -6.60
CA GLY A 80 2.34 -5.80 -5.25
C GLY A 80 1.00 -6.52 -5.22
N PHE A 81 0.76 -7.15 -4.08
CA PHE A 81 -0.48 -7.82 -3.72
C PHE A 81 -0.94 -7.33 -2.35
N ASP A 82 -2.20 -6.92 -2.30
CA ASP A 82 -2.86 -6.37 -1.13
C ASP A 82 -4.03 -7.28 -0.78
N TYR A 83 -4.21 -7.52 0.51
CA TYR A 83 -5.45 -8.11 0.98
C TYR A 83 -5.81 -7.62 2.37
N GLY A 84 -7.09 -7.64 2.68
CA GLY A 84 -7.59 -7.06 3.91
C GLY A 84 -9.06 -7.31 4.14
N ARG A 85 -9.48 -7.09 5.38
CA ARG A 85 -10.83 -7.34 5.84
C ARG A 85 -11.22 -6.31 6.89
N VAL A 86 -12.50 -5.96 6.89
CA VAL A 86 -13.17 -5.23 7.97
C VAL A 86 -14.30 -6.09 8.49
N TRP A 87 -14.59 -5.96 9.78
CA TRP A 87 -15.71 -6.66 10.39
C TRP A 87 -16.24 -5.89 11.60
N LEU A 88 -17.50 -6.18 11.95
CA LEU A 88 -18.13 -5.83 13.21
C LEU A 88 -18.06 -7.02 14.16
N LYS A 89 -18.23 -6.81 15.47
CA LYS A 89 -18.19 -7.87 16.50
C LYS A 89 -19.07 -9.10 16.18
N ASN A 90 -20.24 -8.86 15.59
CA ASN A 90 -21.23 -9.90 15.27
C ASN A 90 -21.35 -10.12 13.74
N ASP A 91 -20.29 -9.84 13.00
CA ASP A 91 -20.27 -10.04 11.54
C ASP A 91 -20.05 -11.52 11.19
N ASN A 92 -20.92 -12.06 10.32
CA ASN A 92 -20.85 -13.42 9.81
C ASN A 92 -20.15 -13.52 8.45
N SER A 93 -19.80 -12.38 7.83
CA SER A 93 -19.14 -12.33 6.53
C SER A 93 -17.67 -12.72 6.64
N ASN A 94 -17.24 -13.72 5.88
CA ASN A 94 -15.83 -14.08 5.72
C ASN A 94 -15.14 -13.43 4.52
N LYS A 95 -15.69 -12.30 4.05
CA LYS A 95 -15.21 -11.64 2.83
C LYS A 95 -13.85 -10.98 3.06
N TRP A 96 -12.87 -11.39 2.26
CA TRP A 96 -11.61 -10.70 2.11
C TRP A 96 -11.62 -9.89 0.82
N HIS A 97 -11.01 -8.72 0.86
CA HIS A 97 -10.83 -7.86 -0.29
C HIS A 97 -9.38 -7.93 -0.74
N THR A 98 -9.16 -8.09 -2.04
CA THR A 98 -7.82 -8.19 -2.61
C THR A 98 -7.61 -7.16 -3.70
N ALA A 99 -6.37 -6.72 -3.86
CA ALA A 99 -5.95 -5.91 -4.99
C ALA A 99 -4.55 -6.32 -5.41
N TYR A 100 -4.26 -6.22 -6.69
CA TYR A 100 -2.92 -6.50 -7.22
C TYR A 100 -2.57 -5.49 -8.30
N GLY A 101 -1.29 -5.25 -8.48
CA GLY A 101 -0.87 -4.19 -9.38
C GLY A 101 0.62 -3.93 -9.30
N GLY A 102 1.02 -2.78 -9.82
CA GLY A 102 2.42 -2.40 -9.85
C GLY A 102 2.60 -0.96 -10.25
N GLY A 103 3.85 -0.53 -10.29
CA GLY A 103 4.18 0.85 -10.55
C GLY A 103 5.66 1.10 -10.74
N LEU A 104 5.98 2.35 -11.02
CA LEU A 104 7.33 2.89 -11.13
C LEU A 104 7.57 3.89 -10.01
N TYR A 105 8.81 3.96 -9.54
CA TYR A 105 9.23 4.97 -8.59
C TYR A 105 10.59 5.56 -8.94
N VAL A 106 10.77 6.82 -8.57
CA VAL A 106 12.06 7.50 -8.54
C VAL A 106 12.32 7.96 -7.12
N ASN A 107 13.46 7.59 -6.55
CA ASN A 107 13.89 8.01 -5.22
C ASN A 107 15.21 8.78 -5.32
N THR A 108 15.26 10.02 -4.82
CA THR A 108 16.46 10.88 -4.86
C THR A 108 17.12 10.92 -3.48
N ALA A 109 18.21 10.18 -3.30
CA ALA A 109 19.01 10.13 -2.07
C ALA A 109 18.21 9.94 -0.76
N GLY A 110 17.03 9.29 -0.83
CA GLY A 110 16.12 9.17 0.32
C GLY A 110 15.34 10.44 0.68
N LEU A 111 15.53 11.56 -0.02
CA LEU A 111 14.88 12.84 0.26
C LEU A 111 13.48 12.92 -0.34
N PHE A 112 13.33 12.58 -1.62
CA PHE A 112 12.07 12.64 -2.35
C PHE A 112 11.79 11.31 -3.04
N THR A 113 10.54 10.86 -3.00
CA THR A 113 10.06 9.72 -3.77
C THR A 113 8.88 10.13 -4.61
N PHE A 114 9.02 10.05 -5.92
CA PHE A 114 7.90 10.10 -6.85
C PHE A 114 7.48 8.68 -7.21
N GLN A 115 6.18 8.40 -7.22
CA GLN A 115 5.65 7.11 -7.64
C GLN A 115 4.39 7.25 -8.49
N THR A 116 4.25 6.35 -9.46
CA THR A 116 3.01 6.12 -10.20
C THR A 116 2.69 4.64 -10.20
N SER A 117 1.43 4.28 -10.00
CA SER A 117 1.02 2.88 -9.94
C SER A 117 -0.39 2.65 -10.45
N TYR A 118 -0.67 1.42 -10.85
CA TYR A 118 -1.97 0.92 -11.21
C TYR A 118 -2.27 -0.36 -10.43
N PHE A 119 -3.43 -0.42 -9.78
CA PHE A 119 -3.90 -1.60 -9.05
C PHE A 119 -5.31 -1.97 -9.50
N SER A 120 -5.55 -3.26 -9.72
CA SER A 120 -6.84 -3.84 -10.04
C SER A 120 -7.44 -4.53 -8.82
N SER A 121 -8.76 -4.48 -8.73
CA SER A 121 -9.57 -5.10 -7.68
C SER A 121 -10.97 -5.41 -8.19
N ASP A 122 -11.84 -5.94 -7.34
CA ASP A 122 -13.26 -6.15 -7.66
C ASP A 122 -14.03 -4.84 -7.96
N ASP A 123 -13.55 -3.70 -7.47
CA ASP A 123 -14.10 -2.36 -7.78
C ASP A 123 -13.56 -1.81 -9.12
N GLY A 124 -12.73 -2.59 -9.83
CA GLY A 124 -12.04 -2.20 -11.06
C GLY A 124 -10.60 -1.72 -10.83
N GLY A 125 -10.08 -1.03 -11.84
CA GLY A 125 -8.71 -0.52 -11.90
C GLY A 125 -8.55 0.90 -11.37
N ARG A 126 -7.43 1.18 -10.69
CA ARG A 126 -7.14 2.48 -10.10
C ARG A 126 -5.71 2.94 -10.35
N PHE A 127 -5.57 4.07 -11.04
CA PHE A 127 -4.31 4.78 -11.18
C PHE A 127 -4.05 5.68 -9.98
N MET A 128 -2.78 5.74 -9.55
CA MET A 128 -2.35 6.52 -8.40
C MET A 128 -1.03 7.24 -8.73
N PHE A 129 -0.91 8.45 -8.22
CA PHE A 129 0.31 9.24 -8.23
C PHE A 129 0.63 9.66 -6.79
N GLY A 130 1.90 9.62 -6.43
CA GLY A 130 2.36 9.93 -5.09
C GLY A 130 3.69 10.66 -5.09
N LEU A 131 3.81 11.60 -4.17
CA LEU A 131 5.05 12.26 -3.80
C LEU A 131 5.23 12.09 -2.28
N GLY A 132 6.41 11.63 -1.86
CA GLY A 132 6.77 11.43 -0.46
C GLY A 132 8.12 12.05 -0.12
N PHE A 133 8.33 12.39 1.15
CA PHE A 133 9.50 13.09 1.66
C PHE A 133 10.10 12.34 2.86
N GLY A 134 11.31 11.79 2.74
CA GLY A 134 12.13 11.36 3.90
C GLY A 134 11.55 10.27 4.82
N PHE A 135 11.08 9.13 4.27
CA PHE A 135 10.68 7.95 5.06
C PHE A 135 10.75 6.65 4.24
#